data_AF-A0A936FBB1-F1
#
_entry.id   AF-A0A936FBB1-F1
#
_cell.length_a   1.000
_cell.length_b   1.000
_cell.length_c   1.000
_cell.angle_alpha   90.00
_cell.angle_beta   90.00
_cell.angle_gamma   90.00
#
_symmetry.space_group_name_H-M   'P 1'
#
loop_
_entity.id
_entity.type
_entity.pdbx_description
1 polymer ?
#
loop_
_entity_poly.entity_id
_entity_poly.type
_entity_poly.pdbx_seq_one_letter_code
_entity_poly.pdbx_strand_id
1 'polypeptide(L)'
;MKALFHLAYNVTDLDTARRFYGGVLGCREGRSTDTWVDFDFFGHQLSLHLGEPFKTSDTGHVGEHRVPMPHLGLILQRADWQAMADRLQAAGTAFVIEPQLRFAGQPGEQWTMFFRDPFGNPIEIKGFEDLASVYEA
;
A
#
# COMPACT_ATOMS: atom_id res chain seq x y z
N MET A 1 16.88 14.41 -12.44
CA MET A 1 16.36 13.20 -13.13
C MET A 1 15.03 12.85 -12.49
N LYS A 2 13.97 12.59 -13.27
CA LYS A 2 12.69 12.08 -12.74
C LYS A 2 12.69 10.56 -12.91
N ALA A 3 12.51 9.82 -11.82
CA ALA A 3 12.42 8.36 -11.82
C ALA A 3 11.09 7.94 -11.19
N LEU A 4 10.47 6.88 -11.72
CA LEU A 4 9.29 6.26 -11.14
C LEU A 4 9.73 4.98 -10.43
N PHE A 5 9.16 4.73 -9.24
CA PHE A 5 9.38 3.47 -8.56
C PHE A 5 8.68 2.33 -9.31
N HIS A 6 9.32 1.18 -9.36
CA HIS A 6 8.78 -0.05 -9.92
C HIS A 6 9.02 -1.19 -8.92
N LEU A 7 7.98 -1.98 -8.65
CA LEU A 7 8.08 -3.19 -7.86
C LEU A 7 7.30 -4.32 -8.53
N ALA A 8 7.95 -5.47 -8.68
CA ALA A 8 7.31 -6.70 -9.12
C ALA A 8 7.20 -7.70 -7.97
N TYR A 9 6.06 -8.34 -7.81
CA TYR A 9 5.88 -9.41 -6.82
C TYR A 9 4.78 -10.39 -7.21
N ASN A 10 4.73 -11.49 -6.46
CA ASN A 10 3.89 -12.61 -6.79
C ASN A 10 2.50 -12.53 -6.17
N VAL A 11 1.52 -12.96 -6.97
CA VAL A 11 0.13 -13.18 -6.61
C VAL A 11 -0.28 -14.57 -7.13
N THR A 12 -1.35 -15.13 -6.59
CA THR A 12 -1.79 -16.48 -7.01
C THR A 12 -2.90 -16.47 -8.06
N ASP A 13 -3.55 -15.33 -8.29
CA ASP A 13 -4.67 -15.19 -9.24
C ASP A 13 -4.79 -13.76 -9.78
N LEU A 14 -4.73 -13.58 -11.10
CA LEU A 14 -4.74 -12.23 -11.69
C LEU A 14 -6.10 -11.55 -11.60
N ASP A 15 -7.21 -12.29 -11.61
CA ASP A 15 -8.54 -11.69 -11.54
C ASP A 15 -8.86 -11.19 -10.12
N THR A 16 -8.42 -11.93 -9.10
CA THR A 16 -8.43 -11.46 -7.70
C THR A 16 -7.57 -10.21 -7.55
N ALA A 17 -6.40 -10.18 -8.18
CA ALA A 17 -5.57 -8.99 -8.19
C ALA A 17 -6.28 -7.80 -8.87
N ARG A 18 -6.91 -7.98 -10.04
CA ARG A 18 -7.68 -6.92 -10.71
C ARG A 18 -8.82 -6.37 -9.86
N ARG A 19 -9.58 -7.26 -9.21
CA ARG A 19 -10.67 -6.85 -8.31
C ARG A 19 -10.14 -6.00 -7.15
N PHE A 20 -9.02 -6.40 -6.57
CA PHE A 20 -8.45 -5.66 -5.44
C PHE A 20 -7.70 -4.40 -5.87
N TYR A 21 -6.64 -4.51 -6.67
CA TYR A 21 -5.82 -3.36 -7.06
C TYR A 21 -6.58 -2.38 -7.95
N GLY A 22 -7.37 -2.88 -8.91
CA GLY A 22 -8.18 -2.03 -9.78
C GLY A 22 -9.46 -1.54 -9.11
N GLY A 23 -10.24 -2.46 -8.56
CA GLY A 23 -11.55 -2.15 -7.99
C GLY A 23 -11.51 -1.51 -6.60
N VAL A 24 -10.74 -2.10 -5.67
CA VAL A 24 -10.67 -1.64 -4.27
C VAL A 24 -9.63 -0.55 -4.07
N LEU A 25 -8.42 -0.66 -4.61
CA LEU A 25 -7.41 0.39 -4.46
C LEU A 25 -7.60 1.54 -5.45
N GLY A 26 -8.23 1.28 -6.61
CA GLY A 26 -8.43 2.30 -7.65
C GLY A 26 -7.24 2.49 -8.58
N CYS A 27 -6.34 1.50 -8.66
CA CYS A 27 -5.22 1.53 -9.59
C CYS A 27 -5.72 1.36 -11.03
N ARG A 28 -5.07 2.01 -11.98
CA ARG A 28 -5.39 1.81 -13.40
C ARG A 28 -4.59 0.65 -13.96
N GLU A 29 -5.26 -0.35 -14.51
CA GLU A 29 -4.59 -1.47 -15.20
C GLU A 29 -3.77 -0.95 -16.40
N GLY A 30 -2.57 -1.48 -16.56
CA GLY A 30 -1.66 -1.22 -17.64
C GLY A 30 -1.59 -2.41 -18.61
N ARG A 31 -0.37 -2.87 -18.88
CA ARG A 31 -0.12 -4.03 -19.76
C ARG A 31 -0.37 -5.32 -18.99
N SER A 32 -0.71 -6.39 -19.68
CA SER A 32 -0.88 -7.70 -19.07
C SER A 32 -0.65 -8.84 -20.08
N THR A 33 -0.47 -10.04 -19.53
CA THR A 33 -0.47 -11.33 -20.23
C THR A 33 -1.28 -12.33 -19.40
N ASP A 34 -1.27 -13.61 -19.82
CA ASP A 34 -1.86 -14.70 -19.05
C ASP A 34 -1.13 -14.98 -17.72
N THR A 35 0.08 -14.42 -17.51
CA THR A 35 0.92 -14.70 -16.34
C THR A 35 1.27 -13.49 -15.50
N TRP A 36 0.96 -12.26 -15.95
CA TRP A 36 1.18 -11.05 -15.16
C TRP A 36 0.32 -9.86 -15.59
N VAL A 37 0.22 -8.86 -14.70
CA VAL A 37 -0.48 -7.59 -14.94
C VAL A 37 0.28 -6.42 -14.31
N ASP A 38 0.48 -5.34 -15.07
CA ASP A 38 0.99 -4.07 -14.58
C ASP A 38 -0.16 -3.17 -14.11
N PHE A 39 0.06 -2.42 -13.03
CA PHE A 39 -0.82 -1.35 -12.57
C PHE A 39 -0.06 -0.02 -12.48
N ASP A 40 -0.72 1.06 -12.90
CA ASP A 40 -0.38 2.41 -12.47
C ASP A 40 -0.80 2.56 -11.01
N PHE A 41 0.21 2.45 -10.15
CA PHE A 41 0.10 2.57 -8.71
C PHE A 41 0.38 4.01 -8.30
N PHE A 42 -0.53 4.91 -8.74
CA PHE A 42 -0.53 6.34 -8.43
C PHE A 42 0.76 7.06 -8.88
N GLY A 43 1.17 6.83 -10.13
CA GLY A 43 2.39 7.41 -10.70
C GLY A 43 3.64 6.53 -10.52
N HIS A 44 3.49 5.36 -9.89
CA HIS A 44 4.49 4.29 -9.84
C HIS A 44 3.97 3.04 -10.53
N GLN A 45 4.82 2.02 -10.68
CA GLN A 45 4.42 0.77 -11.32
C GLN A 45 4.45 -0.38 -10.31
N LEU A 46 3.33 -1.09 -10.19
CA LEU A 46 3.30 -2.42 -9.61
C LEU A 46 3.13 -3.45 -10.74
N SER A 47 3.96 -4.49 -10.74
CA SER A 47 3.87 -5.60 -11.69
C SER A 47 3.58 -6.90 -10.94
N LEU A 48 2.38 -7.43 -11.10
CA LEU A 48 1.91 -8.60 -10.34
C LEU A 48 2.02 -9.84 -11.22
N HIS A 49 2.85 -10.80 -10.81
CA HIS A 49 3.12 -12.03 -11.54
C HIS A 49 2.51 -13.24 -10.84
N LEU A 50 1.99 -14.21 -11.59
CA LEU A 50 1.58 -15.49 -11.02
C LEU A 50 2.79 -16.20 -10.36
N GLY A 51 2.65 -16.61 -9.10
CA GLY A 51 3.68 -17.36 -8.37
C GLY A 51 3.42 -17.44 -6.86
N GLU A 52 4.45 -17.80 -6.09
CA GLU A 52 4.38 -17.86 -4.61
C GLU A 52 4.56 -16.45 -4.03
N PRO A 53 3.56 -15.88 -3.31
CA PRO A 53 3.70 -14.57 -2.67
C PRO A 53 4.82 -14.52 -1.64
N PHE A 54 5.22 -13.32 -1.22
CA PHE A 54 6.27 -13.17 -0.21
C PHE A 54 5.90 -13.86 1.09
N LYS A 55 6.86 -14.59 1.67
CA LYS A 55 6.78 -14.97 3.08
C LYS A 55 6.90 -13.71 3.92
N THR A 56 5.88 -13.43 4.72
CA THR A 56 5.85 -12.25 5.60
C THR A 56 5.70 -12.64 7.05
N SER A 57 6.26 -11.83 7.93
CA SER A 57 6.16 -12.01 9.39
C SER A 57 6.26 -10.66 10.09
N ASP A 58 5.69 -10.57 11.28
CA ASP A 58 5.65 -9.32 12.05
C ASP A 58 7.00 -9.12 12.74
N THR A 59 8.01 -8.66 11.99
CA THR A 59 9.39 -8.49 12.46
C THR A 59 9.87 -7.03 12.42
N GLY A 60 9.16 -6.15 11.70
CA GLY A 60 9.44 -4.73 11.69
C GLY A 60 9.02 -4.09 13.02
N HIS A 61 9.74 -3.08 13.48
CA HIS A 61 9.44 -2.36 14.72
C HIS A 61 9.18 -0.88 14.41
N VAL A 62 8.05 -0.35 14.87
CA VAL A 62 7.70 1.07 14.78
C VAL A 62 7.22 1.55 16.16
N GLY A 63 8.16 2.07 16.96
CA GLY A 63 7.97 2.20 18.40
C GLY A 63 7.79 0.81 19.03
N GLU A 64 6.78 0.67 19.89
CA GLU A 64 6.43 -0.61 20.53
C GLU A 64 5.61 -1.56 19.64
N HIS A 65 5.23 -1.14 18.43
CA HIS A 65 4.40 -1.94 17.53
C HIS A 65 5.24 -2.77 16.57
N ARG A 66 4.85 -4.05 16.42
CA ARG A 66 5.39 -4.93 15.38
C ARG A 66 4.57 -4.78 14.10
N VAL A 67 5.24 -4.65 12.97
CA VAL A 67 4.62 -4.53 11.63
C VAL A 67 5.12 -5.64 10.71
N PRO A 68 4.27 -6.09 9.77
CA PRO A 68 4.63 -7.16 8.85
C PRO A 68 5.73 -6.72 7.87
N MET A 69 6.70 -7.59 7.64
CA MET A 69 7.82 -7.38 6.73
C MET A 69 7.97 -8.53 5.72
N PRO A 70 8.42 -8.26 4.48
CA PRO A 70 8.48 -6.92 3.87
C PRO A 70 7.06 -6.37 3.62
N HIS A 71 6.92 -5.04 3.61
CA HIS A 71 5.71 -4.36 3.13
C HIS A 71 6.09 -3.33 2.07
N LEU A 72 5.11 -2.94 1.27
CA LEU A 72 5.20 -1.85 0.31
C LEU A 72 4.07 -0.86 0.56
N GLY A 73 4.05 0.27 -0.15
CA GLY A 73 3.06 1.26 0.18
C GLY A 73 3.05 2.49 -0.68
N LEU A 74 2.17 3.41 -0.28
CA LEU A 74 2.09 4.76 -0.81
C LEU A 74 2.28 5.76 0.31
N ILE A 75 2.84 6.90 -0.07
CA ILE A 75 2.83 8.12 0.75
C ILE A 75 1.94 9.10 0.00
N LEU A 76 0.84 9.47 0.64
CA LEU A 76 -0.22 10.31 0.07
C LEU A 76 -0.32 11.61 0.86
N GLN A 77 -0.83 12.66 0.20
CA GLN A 77 -1.29 13.82 0.95
C GLN A 77 -2.53 13.43 1.77
N ARG A 78 -2.74 14.08 2.91
CA ARG A 78 -3.80 13.74 3.89
C ARG A 78 -5.18 13.56 3.27
N ALA A 79 -5.57 14.43 2.32
CA ALA A 79 -6.86 14.33 1.66
C ALA A 79 -7.02 13.03 0.85
N ASP A 80 -5.99 12.66 0.08
CA ASP A 80 -5.98 11.42 -0.69
C ASP A 80 -5.85 10.18 0.22
N TRP A 81 -5.10 10.31 1.31
CA TRP A 81 -5.01 9.27 2.34
C TRP A 81 -6.38 8.98 2.95
N GLN A 82 -7.14 10.02 3.32
CA GLN A 82 -8.50 9.87 3.87
C GLN A 82 -9.43 9.21 2.85
N ALA A 83 -9.39 9.66 1.59
CA ALA A 83 -10.18 9.04 0.53
C ALA A 83 -9.83 7.57 0.30
N MET A 84 -8.55 7.18 0.44
CA MET A 84 -8.14 5.78 0.38
C MET A 84 -8.65 4.99 1.58
N ALA A 85 -8.56 5.54 2.80
CA ALA A 85 -9.05 4.90 4.02
C ALA A 85 -10.56 4.63 3.94
N ASP A 86 -11.35 5.62 3.52
CA ASP A 86 -12.81 5.50 3.36
C ASP A 86 -13.16 4.40 2.35
N ARG A 87 -12.42 4.31 1.24
CA ARG A 87 -12.62 3.27 0.21
C ARG A 87 -12.33 1.87 0.76
N LEU A 88 -11.23 1.70 1.48
CA LEU A 88 -10.84 0.43 2.08
C LEU A 88 -11.84 -0.03 3.16
N GLN A 89 -12.32 0.91 3.98
CA GLN A 89 -13.35 0.67 4.98
C GLN A 89 -14.68 0.28 4.34
N ALA A 90 -15.12 1.02 3.30
CA ALA A 90 -16.33 0.69 2.56
C ALA A 90 -16.27 -0.68 1.88
N ALA A 91 -15.08 -1.12 1.47
CA ALA A 91 -14.83 -2.45 0.93
C ALA A 91 -14.76 -3.56 2.00
N GLY A 92 -14.84 -3.22 3.29
CA GLY A 92 -14.74 -4.18 4.39
C GLY A 92 -13.32 -4.78 4.55
N THR A 93 -12.29 -4.02 4.18
CA THR A 93 -10.89 -4.46 4.30
C THR A 93 -10.53 -4.69 5.77
N ALA A 94 -9.93 -5.85 6.09
CA ALA A 94 -9.40 -6.10 7.42
C ALA A 94 -8.03 -5.42 7.61
N PHE A 95 -7.93 -4.56 8.61
CA PHE A 95 -6.70 -3.86 8.92
C PHE A 95 -5.83 -4.63 9.93
N VAL A 96 -4.52 -4.64 9.70
CA VAL A 96 -3.50 -4.99 10.69
C VAL A 96 -3.29 -3.82 11.64
N ILE A 97 -3.32 -2.60 11.10
CA ILE A 97 -3.35 -1.34 11.86
C ILE A 97 -4.45 -0.48 11.23
N GLU A 98 -5.48 -0.19 12.00
CA GLU A 98 -6.60 0.68 11.59
C GLU A 98 -6.12 2.09 11.22
N PRO A 99 -6.84 2.81 10.32
CA PRO A 99 -6.53 4.19 9.98
C PRO A 99 -6.45 5.09 11.22
N GLN A 100 -5.28 5.66 11.49
CA GLN A 100 -5.06 6.51 12.66
C GLN A 100 -3.96 7.56 12.43
N LEU A 101 -4.03 8.63 13.21
CA LEU A 101 -2.97 9.63 13.33
C LEU A 101 -1.90 9.12 14.30
N ARG A 102 -0.63 9.25 13.92
CA ARG A 102 0.54 8.97 14.77
C ARG A 102 1.36 10.24 14.94
N PHE A 103 1.96 10.37 16.12
CA PHE A 103 2.82 11.51 16.47
C PHE A 103 2.11 12.87 16.39
N ALA A 104 0.84 12.92 16.81
CA ALA A 104 0.04 14.15 16.77
C ALA A 104 0.75 15.34 17.44
N GLY A 105 0.93 16.44 16.71
CA GLY A 105 1.60 17.66 17.13
C GLY A 105 3.12 17.53 17.33
N GLN A 106 3.73 16.41 16.95
CA GLN A 106 5.18 16.16 17.05
C GLN A 106 5.83 16.15 15.66
N PRO A 107 7.16 16.36 15.56
CA PRO A 107 7.89 16.07 14.33
C PRO A 107 7.61 14.63 13.87
N GLY A 108 7.33 14.47 12.57
CA GLY A 108 6.91 13.20 11.99
C GLY A 108 5.43 12.84 12.17
N GLU A 109 4.57 13.81 12.51
CA GLU A 109 3.11 13.65 12.45
C GLU A 109 2.70 13.07 11.09
N GLN A 110 2.03 11.91 11.14
CA GLN A 110 1.60 11.22 9.94
C GLN A 110 0.37 10.37 10.24
N TRP A 111 -0.43 10.14 9.21
CA TRP A 111 -1.47 9.14 9.23
C TRP A 111 -0.92 7.82 8.71
N THR A 112 -1.37 6.70 9.26
CA THR A 112 -0.97 5.38 8.76
C THR A 112 -2.13 4.39 8.87
N MET A 113 -2.12 3.43 7.96
CA MET A 113 -2.90 2.21 8.02
C MET A 113 -2.09 1.07 7.43
N PHE A 114 -2.26 -0.13 7.99
CA PHE A 114 -1.70 -1.36 7.45
C PHE A 114 -2.80 -2.36 7.19
N PHE A 115 -2.73 -3.02 6.05
CA PHE A 115 -3.61 -4.13 5.67
C PHE A 115 -2.83 -5.11 4.82
N ARG A 116 -3.49 -6.20 4.41
CA ARG A 116 -2.93 -7.17 3.47
C ARG A 116 -3.79 -7.19 2.21
N ASP A 117 -3.15 -7.36 1.07
CA ASP A 117 -3.87 -7.74 -0.14
C ASP A 117 -4.48 -9.16 0.01
N PRO A 118 -5.29 -9.63 -0.96
CA PRO A 118 -5.88 -10.97 -0.91
C PRO A 118 -4.87 -12.14 -0.91
N PHE A 119 -3.60 -11.86 -1.18
CA PHE A 119 -2.51 -12.84 -1.27
C PHE A 119 -1.61 -12.81 -0.02
N GLY A 120 -1.93 -11.97 0.96
CA GLY A 120 -1.18 -11.82 2.20
C GLY A 120 0.00 -10.84 2.13
N ASN A 121 0.22 -10.16 1.00
CA ASN A 121 1.26 -9.15 0.87
C ASN A 121 0.85 -7.91 1.71
N PRO A 122 1.68 -7.45 2.66
CA PRO A 122 1.33 -6.32 3.49
C PRO A 122 1.54 -5.00 2.76
N ILE A 123 0.55 -4.10 2.92
CA ILE A 123 0.54 -2.77 2.32
C ILE A 123 0.39 -1.74 3.45
N GLU A 124 1.27 -0.75 3.46
CA GLU A 124 1.17 0.44 4.30
C GLU A 124 0.75 1.63 3.45
N ILE A 125 -0.20 2.43 3.93
CA ILE A 125 -0.52 3.71 3.30
C ILE A 125 -0.29 4.80 4.34
N LYS A 126 0.68 5.68 4.06
CA LYS A 126 1.01 6.82 4.91
C LYS A 126 0.38 8.09 4.37
N GLY A 127 -0.07 8.96 5.27
CA GLY A 127 -0.63 10.27 4.96
C GLY A 127 0.18 11.36 5.61
N PHE A 128 0.44 12.45 4.90
CA PHE A 128 1.09 13.64 5.42
C PHE A 128 0.29 14.90 5.03
N GLU A 129 0.31 15.92 5.89
CA GLU A 129 -0.32 17.20 5.54
C GLU A 129 0.40 17.85 4.34
N ASP A 130 1.74 17.80 4.34
CA ASP A 130 2.60 18.21 3.23
C ASP A 130 3.58 17.08 2.86
N LEU A 131 3.65 16.73 1.57
CA LEU A 131 4.59 15.72 1.08
C LEU A 131 6.06 16.18 1.17
N ALA A 132 6.32 17.49 1.30
CA ALA A 132 7.66 17.99 1.54
C ALA A 132 8.24 17.50 2.89
N SER A 133 7.39 17.25 3.88
CA SER A 133 7.82 16.86 5.24
C SER A 133 8.12 15.37 5.40
N VAL A 134 7.94 14.55 4.35
CA VAL A 134 8.05 13.08 4.40
C VAL A 134 9.41 12.60 4.92
N TYR A 135 10.46 13.38 4.68
CA TYR A 135 11.83 13.07 5.07
C TYR A 135 12.37 14.00 6.15
N GLU A 136 11.54 14.92 6.65
CA GLU A 136 11.91 15.83 7.73
C GLU A 136 11.82 15.10 9.07
N ALA A 137 12.75 15.44 9.98
CA ALA A 137 12.92 14.78 11.28
C ALA A 137 12.12 15.47 12.38
#